data_AF-A0A7S4NJB3-F1
#
_entry.id   AF-A0A7S4NJB3-F1
#
_cell.length_a   1.000
_cell.length_b   1.000
_cell.length_c   1.000
_cell.angle_alpha   90.00
_cell.angle_beta   90.00
_cell.angle_gamma   90.00
#
_symmetry.space_group_name_H-M   'P 1'
#
loop_
_entity.id
_entity.type
_entity.pdbx_description
1 polymer ?
#
loop_
_entity_poly.entity_id
_entity_poly.type
_entity_poly.pdbx_seq_one_letter_code
_entity_poly.pdbx_strand_id
1 'polypeptide(L)'
;QGDDGWQPRTGRRCSRMSSSKTPLILLLLLLFIATMARCTASAVEKPWKILGVRPNASRKEVRAAFLKKARKLHPDKNPGMEREVVEERFKDLYRAYEVLRAKAGEGGGGREEEEDRCPSYDYDIDYEALVEKFWKSMKETSEHRYETPVIDKVIGIDEMEKEEDGDGNACYVYECHCTGSYLLAGGLRKGEAETVNCDSCSKWIHVMMK
;
A
#
# COMPACT_ATOMS: atom_id res chain seq x y z
N GLN A 1 -14.14 92.03 27.61
CA GLN A 1 -12.87 92.47 28.19
C GLN A 1 -11.83 91.48 27.72
N GLY A 2 -11.03 91.89 26.74
CA GLY A 2 -9.91 91.13 26.21
C GLY A 2 -10.16 90.65 24.80
N ASP A 3 -10.04 91.57 23.86
CA ASP A 3 -10.23 91.39 22.43
C ASP A 3 -8.88 91.67 21.76
N ASP A 4 -8.30 90.68 21.09
CA ASP A 4 -7.18 90.81 20.16
C ASP A 4 -7.08 89.47 19.38
N GLY A 5 -7.45 89.34 18.11
CA GLY A 5 -7.51 90.30 17.01
C GLY A 5 -6.23 90.21 16.18
N TRP A 6 -6.24 89.44 15.07
CA TRP A 6 -5.83 89.92 13.73
C TRP A 6 -5.97 88.83 12.64
N GLN A 7 -6.38 89.26 11.45
CA GLN A 7 -6.65 88.42 10.26
C GLN A 7 -5.46 88.40 9.25
N PRO A 8 -5.64 88.16 7.92
CA PRO A 8 -5.05 87.04 7.20
C PRO A 8 -3.89 87.46 6.25
N ARG A 9 -3.07 86.51 5.80
CA ARG A 9 -2.20 86.70 4.62
C ARG A 9 -2.12 85.46 3.74
N THR A 10 -2.86 85.53 2.64
CA THR A 10 -2.43 85.31 1.26
C THR A 10 -1.18 84.45 0.98
N GLY A 11 -1.33 83.56 0.00
CA GLY A 11 -0.32 83.45 -1.06
C GLY A 11 0.39 82.12 -1.19
N ARG A 12 -0.05 81.37 -2.21
CA ARG A 12 0.57 80.18 -2.80
C ARG A 12 2.11 80.22 -2.82
N ARG A 13 2.71 79.05 -2.55
CA ARG A 13 3.82 78.57 -3.37
C ARG A 13 3.70 77.05 -3.53
N CYS A 14 3.35 76.63 -4.74
CA CYS A 14 3.51 75.26 -5.20
C CYS A 14 4.99 74.87 -5.09
N SER A 15 5.28 73.77 -4.42
CA SER A 15 6.59 73.13 -4.46
C SER A 15 6.40 71.64 -4.68
N ARG A 16 6.45 71.27 -5.97
CA ARG A 16 6.90 69.98 -6.53
C ARG A 16 6.57 68.72 -5.73
N MET A 17 5.53 68.03 -6.18
CA MET A 17 5.48 66.56 -6.16
C MET A 17 6.79 66.02 -6.78
N SER A 18 7.55 65.27 -5.99
CA SER A 18 8.79 64.63 -6.42
C SER A 18 8.71 63.13 -6.15
N SER A 19 8.38 62.40 -7.22
CA SER A 19 8.92 61.09 -7.59
C SER A 19 8.66 59.89 -6.68
N SER A 20 7.47 59.30 -6.92
CA SER A 20 7.21 57.87 -7.06
C SER A 20 8.34 56.87 -6.75
N LYS A 21 8.35 56.30 -5.54
CA LYS A 21 8.99 54.99 -5.29
C LYS A 21 8.08 53.98 -4.56
N THR A 22 6.82 54.33 -4.34
CA THR A 22 5.79 53.45 -3.76
C THR A 22 5.08 52.47 -4.71
N PRO A 23 5.21 52.47 -6.06
CA PRO A 23 4.45 51.51 -6.88
C PRO A 23 5.13 50.14 -6.96
N LEU A 24 6.46 50.05 -6.88
CA LEU A 24 7.18 48.79 -7.06
C LEU A 24 7.10 47.87 -5.84
N ILE A 25 7.16 48.42 -4.62
CA ILE A 25 7.07 47.60 -3.39
C ILE A 25 5.66 47.03 -3.24
N LEU A 26 4.62 47.82 -3.56
CA LEU A 26 3.24 47.34 -3.55
C LEU A 26 2.99 46.29 -4.65
N LEU A 27 3.57 46.48 -5.83
CA LEU A 27 3.46 45.54 -6.94
C LEU A 27 4.24 44.24 -6.67
N LEU A 28 5.40 44.32 -6.01
CA LEU A 28 6.16 43.16 -5.55
C LEU A 28 5.46 42.42 -4.39
N LEU A 29 4.82 43.14 -3.46
CA LEU A 29 3.98 42.54 -2.42
C LEU A 29 2.74 41.88 -3.01
N LEU A 30 2.07 42.51 -3.98
CA LEU A 30 0.92 41.92 -4.67
C LEU A 30 1.32 40.72 -5.53
N LEU A 31 2.50 40.75 -6.18
CA LEU A 31 3.06 39.58 -6.87
C LEU A 31 3.44 38.47 -5.89
N PHE A 32 4.00 38.80 -4.72
CA PHE A 32 4.33 37.84 -3.66
C PHE A 32 3.06 37.20 -3.06
N ILE A 33 2.04 38.01 -2.78
CA ILE A 33 0.72 37.55 -2.33
C ILE A 33 0.05 36.69 -3.43
N ALA A 34 0.15 37.07 -4.71
CA ALA A 34 -0.37 36.27 -5.83
C ALA A 34 0.41 34.94 -6.03
N THR A 35 1.72 34.90 -5.72
CA THR A 35 2.49 33.64 -5.74
C THR A 35 2.18 32.74 -4.56
N MET A 36 1.89 33.29 -3.38
CA MET A 36 1.48 32.53 -2.19
C MET A 36 -0.01 32.14 -2.23
N ALA A 37 -0.83 32.84 -3.02
CA ALA A 37 -2.24 32.52 -3.27
C ALA A 37 -2.43 31.35 -4.25
N ARG A 38 -1.37 30.62 -4.65
CA ARG A 38 -1.50 29.20 -5.01
C ARG A 38 -1.79 28.39 -3.75
N CYS A 39 -2.90 28.73 -3.11
CA CYS A 39 -3.52 27.98 -2.05
C CYS A 39 -3.96 26.66 -2.69
N THR A 40 -3.10 25.65 -2.59
CA THR A 40 -3.45 24.29 -2.96
C THR A 40 -4.48 23.82 -1.95
N ALA A 41 -5.74 24.09 -2.24
CA ALA A 41 -6.85 23.39 -1.60
C ALA A 41 -6.70 21.91 -2.00
N SER A 42 -5.99 21.14 -1.18
CA SER A 42 -6.03 19.70 -1.21
C SER A 42 -7.46 19.31 -0.85
N ALA A 43 -8.28 19.07 -1.87
CA ALA A 43 -9.60 18.49 -1.66
C ALA A 43 -9.38 17.15 -0.98
N VAL A 44 -9.78 17.02 0.30
CA VAL A 44 -9.70 15.75 1.03
C VAL A 44 -10.46 14.71 0.21
N GLU A 45 -9.72 13.86 -0.51
CA GLU A 45 -10.33 12.87 -1.35
C GLU A 45 -11.14 11.90 -0.48
N LYS A 46 -12.38 11.64 -0.90
CA LYS A 46 -13.28 10.72 -0.19
C LYS A 46 -12.57 9.35 0.00
N PRO A 47 -12.61 8.73 1.20
CA PRO A 47 -11.86 7.50 1.49
C PRO A 47 -12.10 6.34 0.49
N TRP A 48 -13.34 6.17 0.03
CA TRP A 48 -13.68 5.15 -0.96
C TRP A 48 -13.08 5.42 -2.35
N LYS A 49 -12.81 6.69 -2.71
CA LYS A 49 -12.08 7.03 -3.94
C LYS A 49 -10.60 6.67 -3.81
N ILE A 50 -9.98 6.99 -2.65
CA ILE A 50 -8.59 6.64 -2.35
C ILE A 50 -8.37 5.13 -2.42
N LEU A 51 -9.33 4.32 -1.98
CA LEU A 51 -9.26 2.85 -2.09
C LEU A 51 -9.77 2.30 -3.43
N GLY A 52 -10.56 3.07 -4.18
CA GLY A 52 -11.16 2.64 -5.45
C GLY A 52 -12.28 1.62 -5.26
N VAL A 53 -13.06 1.77 -4.19
CA VAL A 53 -14.17 0.87 -3.82
C VAL A 53 -15.50 1.62 -3.87
N ARG A 54 -16.61 0.87 -3.89
CA ARG A 54 -17.95 1.46 -3.77
C ARG A 54 -18.15 2.00 -2.34
N PRO A 55 -18.99 3.03 -2.13
CA PRO A 55 -19.28 3.57 -0.80
C PRO A 55 -19.80 2.51 0.19
N ASN A 56 -20.54 1.52 -0.32
CA ASN A 56 -21.13 0.42 0.47
C ASN A 56 -20.32 -0.88 0.34
N ALA A 57 -19.02 -0.79 0.04
CA ALA A 57 -18.17 -1.97 -0.10
C ALA A 57 -18.08 -2.76 1.20
N SER A 58 -18.10 -4.09 1.09
CA SER A 58 -17.98 -4.95 2.27
C SER A 58 -16.58 -4.87 2.88
N ARG A 59 -16.43 -5.24 4.16
CA ARG A 59 -15.12 -5.28 4.84
C ARG A 59 -14.09 -6.15 4.08
N LYS A 60 -14.54 -7.23 3.44
CA LYS A 60 -13.69 -8.10 2.60
C LYS A 60 -13.18 -7.37 1.35
N GLU A 61 -14.05 -6.63 0.68
CA GLU A 61 -13.71 -5.83 -0.51
C GLU A 61 -12.77 -4.67 -0.18
N VAL A 62 -13.04 -3.97 0.93
CA VAL A 62 -12.17 -2.88 1.43
C VAL A 62 -10.76 -3.40 1.71
N ARG A 63 -10.63 -4.55 2.39
CA ARG A 63 -9.33 -5.19 2.65
C ARG A 63 -8.63 -5.63 1.36
N ALA A 64 -9.36 -6.25 0.43
CA ALA A 64 -8.79 -6.70 -0.84
C ALA A 64 -8.26 -5.53 -1.69
N ALA A 65 -9.01 -4.43 -1.76
CA ALA A 65 -8.62 -3.23 -2.49
C ALA A 65 -7.39 -2.56 -1.87
N PHE A 66 -7.36 -2.46 -0.53
CA PHE A 66 -6.19 -1.96 0.22
C PHE A 66 -4.93 -2.77 -0.12
N LEU A 67 -4.99 -4.10 0.02
CA LEU A 67 -3.86 -4.99 -0.27
C LEU A 67 -3.37 -4.84 -1.72
N LYS A 68 -4.29 -4.71 -2.68
CA LYS A 68 -3.95 -4.54 -4.10
C LYS A 68 -3.20 -3.24 -4.36
N LYS A 69 -3.64 -2.13 -3.76
CA LYS A 69 -2.98 -0.82 -3.91
C LYS A 69 -1.66 -0.77 -3.16
N ALA A 70 -1.60 -1.34 -1.96
CA ALA A 70 -0.39 -1.44 -1.18
C ALA A 70 0.72 -2.16 -1.97
N ARG A 71 0.44 -3.33 -2.57
CA ARG A 71 1.43 -4.03 -3.41
C ARG A 71 1.98 -3.17 -4.54
N LYS A 72 1.16 -2.30 -5.15
CA LYS A 72 1.60 -1.41 -6.23
C LYS A 72 2.51 -0.29 -5.74
N LEU A 73 2.38 0.12 -4.47
CA LEU A 73 3.20 1.15 -3.86
C LEU A 73 4.49 0.59 -3.24
N HIS A 74 4.75 -0.72 -3.29
CA HIS A 74 5.95 -1.30 -2.69
C HIS A 74 7.23 -0.70 -3.30
N PRO A 75 8.27 -0.37 -2.50
CA PRO A 75 9.52 0.21 -2.99
C PRO A 75 10.24 -0.68 -4.02
N ASP A 76 10.22 -2.00 -3.84
CA ASP A 76 10.73 -2.99 -4.81
C ASP A 76 10.10 -2.86 -6.22
N LYS A 77 8.81 -2.48 -6.31
CA LYS A 77 8.14 -2.26 -7.61
C LYS A 77 8.28 -0.84 -8.13
N ASN A 78 8.77 0.10 -7.31
CA ASN A 78 8.95 1.51 -7.65
C ASN A 78 10.37 1.98 -7.29
N PRO A 79 11.43 1.37 -7.87
CA PRO A 79 12.81 1.73 -7.55
C PRO A 79 13.20 3.16 -7.94
N GLY A 80 12.39 3.83 -8.78
CA GLY A 80 12.62 5.21 -9.23
C GLY A 80 11.74 6.26 -8.56
N MET A 81 10.87 5.89 -7.61
CA MET A 81 10.06 6.85 -6.86
C MET A 81 10.76 7.17 -5.53
N GLU A 82 10.80 8.44 -5.15
CA GLU A 82 11.29 8.86 -3.83
C GLU A 82 10.51 8.14 -2.73
N ARG A 83 11.24 7.63 -1.72
CA ARG A 83 10.69 6.80 -0.64
C ARG A 83 9.63 7.59 0.13
N GLU A 84 9.87 8.88 0.32
CA GLU A 84 9.00 9.83 0.99
C GLU A 84 7.64 9.93 0.29
N VAL A 85 7.62 9.96 -1.05
CA VAL A 85 6.38 10.01 -1.85
C VAL A 85 5.60 8.70 -1.76
N VAL A 86 6.31 7.57 -1.74
CA VAL A 86 5.71 6.25 -1.54
C VAL A 86 5.06 6.16 -0.16
N GLU A 87 5.77 6.61 0.87
CA GLU A 87 5.31 6.60 2.25
C GLU A 87 4.10 7.52 2.46
N GLU A 88 4.11 8.73 1.89
CA GLU A 88 2.97 9.65 1.96
C GLU A 88 1.72 9.04 1.31
N ARG A 89 1.86 8.47 0.12
CA ARG A 89 0.75 7.79 -0.57
C ARG A 89 0.23 6.58 0.20
N PHE A 90 1.11 5.86 0.87
CA PHE A 90 0.71 4.74 1.72
C PHE A 90 -0.02 5.21 2.98
N LYS A 91 0.44 6.30 3.61
CA LYS A 91 -0.24 6.94 4.75
C LYS A 91 -1.68 7.30 4.40
N ASP A 92 -1.90 7.91 3.24
CA ASP A 92 -3.25 8.26 2.77
C ASP A 92 -4.11 7.03 2.49
N LEU A 93 -3.51 6.00 1.86
CA LEU A 93 -4.17 4.73 1.60
C LEU A 93 -4.59 4.02 2.90
N TYR A 94 -3.73 4.02 3.91
CA TYR A 94 -3.98 3.38 5.21
C TYR A 94 -5.04 4.13 6.00
N ARG A 95 -4.98 5.47 6.03
CA ARG A 95 -6.02 6.32 6.63
C ARG A 95 -7.40 6.03 6.03
N ALA A 96 -7.49 5.94 4.70
CA ALA A 96 -8.73 5.58 4.03
C ALA A 96 -9.23 4.17 4.42
N TYR A 97 -8.33 3.21 4.58
CA TYR A 97 -8.65 1.85 5.00
C TYR A 97 -9.22 1.77 6.41
N GLU A 98 -8.62 2.46 7.38
CA GLU A 98 -9.12 2.47 8.75
C GLU A 98 -10.55 3.05 8.85
N VAL A 99 -10.80 4.18 8.17
CA VAL A 99 -12.13 4.81 8.13
C VAL A 99 -13.17 3.88 7.49
N LEU A 100 -12.85 3.25 6.36
CA LEU A 100 -13.80 2.34 5.70
C LEU A 100 -13.95 1.01 6.44
N ARG A 101 -12.92 0.52 7.13
CA ARG A 101 -12.98 -0.71 7.92
C ARG A 101 -13.93 -0.54 9.11
N ALA A 102 -13.89 0.61 9.78
CA ALA A 102 -14.82 0.96 10.84
C ALA A 102 -16.26 1.01 10.31
N LYS A 103 -16.49 1.78 9.23
CA LYS A 103 -17.83 1.96 8.64
C LYS A 103 -18.43 0.69 8.03
N ALA A 104 -17.64 -0.14 7.36
CA ALA A 104 -18.12 -1.36 6.70
C ALA A 104 -18.47 -2.51 7.68
N GLY A 105 -18.30 -2.27 8.99
CA GLY A 105 -18.51 -3.26 10.04
C GLY A 105 -19.85 -3.23 10.74
N GLU A 106 -20.67 -2.20 10.54
CA GLU A 106 -21.82 -1.92 11.39
C GLU A 106 -23.13 -2.22 10.67
N GLY A 107 -23.67 -3.41 10.93
CA GLY A 107 -25.11 -3.62 10.86
C GLY A 107 -25.75 -3.14 12.16
N GLY A 108 -26.46 -2.01 12.12
CA GLY A 108 -27.54 -1.69 13.07
C GLY A 108 -27.38 -0.39 13.87
N GLY A 109 -28.30 0.55 13.65
CA GLY A 109 -28.71 1.55 14.65
C GLY A 109 -28.30 2.99 14.33
N GLY A 110 -29.21 3.74 13.71
CA GLY A 110 -28.99 5.15 13.36
C GLY A 110 -28.83 6.08 14.56
N ARG A 111 -28.05 7.14 14.34
CA ARG A 111 -28.48 8.53 14.53
C ARG A 111 -27.71 9.38 13.53
N GLU A 112 -28.47 10.08 12.69
CA GLU A 112 -27.99 11.20 11.91
C GLU A 112 -27.63 12.34 12.87
N GLU A 113 -26.65 13.15 12.45
CA GLU A 113 -26.14 14.40 13.05
C GLU A 113 -25.03 14.27 14.10
N GLU A 114 -23.77 14.23 13.62
CA GLU A 114 -22.80 15.31 13.92
C GLU A 114 -21.79 15.41 12.76
N GLU A 115 -21.95 16.49 12.01
CA GLU A 115 -21.27 16.87 10.78
C GLU A 115 -19.79 17.22 11.04
N ASP A 116 -18.90 16.80 10.14
CA ASP A 116 -17.58 17.38 9.91
C ASP A 116 -16.49 17.36 11.00
N ARG A 117 -16.61 16.55 12.07
CA ARG A 117 -15.43 16.25 12.90
C ARG A 117 -14.68 15.05 12.35
N CYS A 118 -13.69 15.31 11.49
CA CYS A 118 -12.62 14.34 11.24
C CYS A 118 -12.11 13.88 12.62
N PRO A 119 -12.12 12.57 12.97
CA PRO A 119 -11.47 12.10 14.17
C PRO A 119 -10.04 12.62 14.11
N SER A 120 -9.66 13.49 15.05
CA SER A 120 -8.27 13.91 15.18
C SER A 120 -7.51 12.67 15.61
N TYR A 121 -7.06 11.88 14.63
CA TYR A 121 -6.21 10.74 14.87
C TYR A 121 -4.96 11.28 15.55
N ASP A 122 -4.81 10.94 16.82
CA ASP A 122 -3.68 11.34 17.65
C ASP A 122 -2.40 10.75 17.04
N TYR A 123 -1.41 11.62 16.91
CA TYR A 123 -0.33 11.53 15.93
C TYR A 123 0.89 10.80 16.50
N ASP A 124 0.71 9.59 17.03
CA ASP A 124 1.83 8.74 17.52
C ASP A 124 1.79 7.32 16.92
N ILE A 125 1.28 7.19 15.69
CA ILE A 125 1.45 5.93 14.94
C ILE A 125 2.81 6.01 14.22
N ASP A 126 3.76 5.20 14.70
CA ASP A 126 5.03 4.94 14.01
C ASP A 126 4.77 4.24 12.67
N TYR A 127 4.49 5.07 11.67
CA TYR A 127 4.18 4.63 10.32
C TYR A 127 5.36 3.93 9.67
N GLU A 128 6.61 4.28 10.00
CA GLU A 128 7.79 3.58 9.47
C GLU A 128 7.77 2.12 9.93
N ALA A 129 7.60 1.88 11.23
CA ALA A 129 7.51 0.53 11.77
C ALA A 129 6.29 -0.25 11.23
N LEU A 130 5.15 0.42 11.03
CA LEU A 130 3.94 -0.20 10.48
C LEU A 130 4.13 -0.61 9.02
N VAL A 131 4.70 0.28 8.21
CA VAL A 131 4.99 0.09 6.78
C VAL A 131 6.01 -1.03 6.61
N GLU A 132 7.10 -1.03 7.37
CA GLU A 132 8.12 -2.07 7.32
C GLU A 132 7.59 -3.44 7.75
N LYS A 133 6.85 -3.51 8.86
CA LYS A 133 6.20 -4.76 9.30
C LYS A 133 5.22 -5.28 8.25
N PHE A 134 4.43 -4.38 7.67
CA PHE A 134 3.46 -4.73 6.63
C PHE A 134 4.13 -5.27 5.37
N TRP A 135 5.20 -4.62 4.88
CA TRP A 135 5.94 -5.09 3.71
C TRP A 135 6.67 -6.39 3.96
N LYS A 136 7.31 -6.55 5.12
CA LYS A 136 7.99 -7.79 5.50
C LYS A 136 7.02 -8.97 5.52
N SER A 137 5.84 -8.80 6.14
CA SER A 137 4.79 -9.81 6.15
C SER A 137 4.26 -10.14 4.74
N MET A 138 4.21 -9.15 3.84
CA MET A 138 3.83 -9.41 2.44
C MET A 138 4.90 -10.17 1.65
N LYS A 139 6.19 -9.94 1.93
CA LYS A 139 7.28 -10.70 1.30
C LYS A 139 7.24 -12.16 1.73
N GLU A 140 7.13 -12.41 3.04
CA GLU A 140 7.02 -13.76 3.62
C GLU A 140 5.83 -14.54 3.05
N THR A 141 4.66 -13.90 2.92
CA THR A 141 3.47 -14.55 2.32
C THR A 141 3.56 -14.75 0.80
N SER A 142 4.41 -14.00 0.11
CA SER A 142 4.66 -14.20 -1.33
C SER A 142 5.68 -15.31 -1.59
N GLU A 143 6.65 -15.49 -0.70
CA GLU A 143 7.69 -16.53 -0.77
C GLU A 143 7.08 -17.90 -0.44
N HIS A 144 6.28 -17.98 0.63
CA HIS A 144 5.61 -19.23 1.04
C HIS A 144 4.47 -19.69 0.11
N ARG A 145 4.00 -18.83 -0.81
CA ARG A 145 3.00 -19.22 -1.82
C ARG A 145 3.61 -20.10 -2.91
N TYR A 146 4.91 -20.04 -3.12
CA TYR A 146 5.62 -20.80 -4.15
C TYR A 146 6.28 -22.08 -3.62
N GLU A 147 6.19 -22.35 -2.31
CA GLU A 147 6.86 -23.49 -1.67
C GLU A 147 5.94 -24.69 -1.39
N THR A 148 4.62 -24.57 -1.58
CA THR A 148 3.73 -25.74 -1.49
C THR A 148 3.41 -26.25 -2.88
N PRO A 149 4.10 -27.30 -3.37
CA PRO A 149 3.78 -27.88 -4.67
C PRO A 149 2.33 -28.37 -4.68
N VAL A 150 1.61 -28.09 -5.76
CA VAL A 150 0.29 -28.68 -5.98
C VAL A 150 0.51 -30.16 -6.28
N ILE A 151 0.14 -30.99 -5.31
CA ILE A 151 0.25 -32.45 -5.42
C ILE A 151 -0.85 -32.94 -6.37
N ASP A 152 -0.45 -33.57 -7.47
CA ASP A 152 -1.34 -34.16 -8.49
C ASP A 152 -1.97 -35.47 -7.99
N LYS A 153 -1.19 -36.27 -7.26
CA LYS A 153 -1.61 -37.58 -6.75
C LYS A 153 -0.84 -37.98 -5.49
N VAL A 154 -1.50 -38.75 -4.62
CA VAL A 154 -0.86 -39.45 -3.50
C VAL A 154 -0.80 -40.93 -3.85
N ILE A 155 0.38 -41.55 -3.77
CA ILE A 155 0.61 -42.95 -4.08
C ILE A 155 1.29 -43.67 -2.90
N GLY A 156 0.98 -44.96 -2.74
CA GLY A 156 1.73 -45.82 -1.84
C GLY A 156 3.09 -46.20 -2.42
N ILE A 157 4.12 -46.35 -1.59
CA ILE A 157 5.42 -46.88 -2.04
C ILE A 157 5.30 -48.32 -2.62
N ASP A 158 4.27 -49.05 -2.21
CA ASP A 158 3.88 -50.37 -2.75
C ASP A 158 3.34 -50.31 -4.19
N GLU A 159 2.91 -49.13 -4.65
CA GLU A 159 2.44 -48.89 -6.01
C GLU A 159 3.58 -48.52 -6.97
N MET A 160 4.81 -48.35 -6.47
CA MET A 160 5.99 -48.02 -7.26
C MET A 160 6.79 -49.27 -7.61
N GLU A 161 7.40 -49.28 -8.79
CA GLU A 161 8.28 -50.35 -9.24
C GLU A 161 9.65 -50.22 -8.57
N LYS A 162 10.13 -51.29 -7.95
CA LYS A 162 11.43 -51.28 -7.26
C LYS A 162 12.53 -51.70 -8.23
N GLU A 163 13.51 -50.84 -8.41
CA GLU A 163 14.72 -51.07 -9.18
C GLU A 163 15.97 -50.99 -8.27
N GLU A 164 17.11 -51.44 -8.80
CA GLU A 164 18.42 -51.29 -8.17
C GLU A 164 19.28 -50.38 -9.05
N ASP A 165 19.84 -49.33 -8.46
CA ASP A 165 20.80 -48.47 -9.13
C ASP A 165 22.08 -49.24 -9.46
N GLY A 166 22.94 -48.69 -10.33
CA GLY A 166 24.25 -49.26 -10.65
C GLY A 166 25.17 -49.47 -9.43
N ASP A 167 24.88 -48.81 -8.31
CA ASP A 167 25.57 -48.93 -7.02
C ASP A 167 24.92 -49.94 -6.05
N GLY A 168 23.84 -50.63 -6.45
CA GLY A 168 23.11 -51.59 -5.63
C GLY A 168 22.15 -50.97 -4.60
N ASN A 169 21.85 -49.68 -4.72
CA ASN A 169 20.85 -49.01 -3.89
C ASN A 169 19.44 -49.25 -4.44
N ALA A 170 18.46 -49.44 -3.55
CA ALA A 170 17.07 -49.59 -3.95
C ALA A 170 16.46 -48.23 -4.33
N CYS A 171 15.85 -48.18 -5.51
CA CYS A 171 15.10 -47.04 -6.02
C CYS A 171 13.68 -47.45 -6.36
N TYR A 172 12.74 -46.50 -6.23
CA TYR A 172 11.34 -46.71 -6.57
C TYR A 172 10.96 -45.78 -7.71
N VAL A 173 10.44 -46.36 -8.79
CA VAL A 173 10.09 -45.67 -10.03
C VAL A 173 8.57 -45.71 -10.22
N TYR A 174 7.99 -44.58 -10.59
CA TYR A 174 6.59 -44.48 -10.97
C TYR A 174 6.44 -43.76 -12.29
N GLU A 175 5.73 -44.36 -13.25
CA GLU A 175 5.55 -43.76 -14.57
C GLU A 175 4.55 -42.60 -14.53
N CYS A 176 4.93 -41.49 -15.13
CA CYS A 176 4.05 -40.35 -15.35
C CYS A 176 3.36 -40.46 -16.72
N HIS A 177 2.14 -39.95 -16.82
CA HIS A 177 1.41 -39.86 -18.08
C HIS A 177 2.12 -39.03 -19.16
N CYS A 178 3.06 -38.15 -18.80
CA CYS A 178 3.80 -37.33 -19.75
C CYS A 178 5.01 -38.02 -20.38
N THR A 179 5.14 -39.35 -20.24
CA THR A 179 6.33 -40.17 -20.59
C THR A 179 7.55 -39.96 -19.71
N GLY A 180 7.44 -39.11 -18.68
CA GLY A 180 8.45 -38.98 -17.64
C GLY A 180 8.28 -40.00 -16.52
N SER A 181 9.19 -39.98 -15.57
CA SER A 181 9.18 -40.81 -14.39
C SER A 181 9.26 -39.99 -13.11
N TYR A 182 8.77 -40.57 -12.01
CA TYR A 182 9.02 -40.10 -10.66
C TYR A 182 9.98 -41.09 -9.99
N LEU A 183 11.10 -40.58 -9.49
CA LEU A 183 12.16 -41.38 -8.90
C LEU A 183 12.29 -41.06 -7.41
N LEU A 184 12.15 -42.08 -6.58
CA LEU A 184 12.41 -42.01 -5.15
C LEU A 184 13.63 -42.85 -4.83
N ALA A 185 14.73 -42.17 -4.48
CA ALA A 185 15.97 -42.83 -4.11
C ALA A 185 15.93 -43.29 -2.64
N GLY A 186 16.22 -44.56 -2.40
CA GLY A 186 16.07 -45.16 -1.07
C GLY A 186 14.63 -45.56 -0.75
N GLY A 187 14.37 -45.93 0.50
CA GLY A 187 13.04 -46.32 0.97
C GLY A 187 12.47 -45.32 1.98
N LEU A 188 11.14 -45.29 2.10
CA LEU A 188 10.45 -44.55 3.16
C LEU A 188 10.43 -45.33 4.47
N ARG A 189 10.52 -44.63 5.61
CA ARG A 189 10.17 -45.23 6.91
C ARG A 189 8.66 -45.16 7.15
N LYS A 190 8.19 -46.01 8.06
CA LYS A 190 6.77 -46.07 8.42
C LYS A 190 6.30 -44.74 9.00
N GLY A 191 5.30 -44.13 8.35
CA GLY A 191 4.72 -42.84 8.75
C GLY A 191 5.43 -41.61 8.15
N GLU A 192 6.47 -41.80 7.35
CA GLU A 192 7.05 -40.72 6.54
C GLU A 192 6.29 -40.57 5.22
N ALA A 193 6.33 -39.36 4.67
CA ALA A 193 5.80 -39.06 3.35
C ALA A 193 6.78 -38.13 2.65
N GLU A 194 7.11 -38.45 1.40
CA GLU A 194 8.06 -37.68 0.60
C GLU A 194 7.36 -37.13 -0.64
N THR A 195 7.79 -35.96 -1.11
CA THR A 195 7.21 -35.34 -2.30
C THR A 195 8.23 -35.41 -3.42
N VAL A 196 7.83 -36.02 -4.53
CA VAL A 196 8.71 -36.27 -5.68
C VAL A 196 8.13 -35.55 -6.89
N ASN A 197 8.97 -34.88 -7.68
CA ASN A 197 8.57 -34.26 -8.94
C ASN A 197 8.87 -35.20 -10.11
N CYS A 198 8.13 -35.03 -11.20
CA CYS A 198 8.42 -35.72 -12.45
C CYS A 198 9.68 -35.12 -13.08
N ASP A 199 10.49 -35.95 -13.73
CA ASP A 199 11.66 -35.53 -14.53
C ASP A 199 11.28 -34.71 -15.79
N SER A 200 10.10 -34.95 -16.34
CA SER A 200 9.69 -34.44 -17.65
C SER A 200 8.55 -33.43 -17.58
N CYS A 201 7.83 -33.33 -16.46
CA CYS A 201 6.78 -32.33 -16.27
C CYS A 201 6.85 -31.67 -14.88
N SER A 202 6.12 -30.58 -14.70
CA SER A 202 6.08 -29.82 -13.43
C SER A 202 5.10 -30.38 -12.39
N LYS A 203 4.64 -31.63 -12.54
CA LYS A 203 3.73 -32.28 -11.60
C LYS A 203 4.49 -32.88 -10.43
N TRP A 204 3.84 -32.86 -9.26
CA TRP A 204 4.36 -33.40 -8.01
C TRP A 204 3.44 -34.50 -7.51
N ILE A 205 3.99 -35.56 -6.95
CA ILE A 205 3.25 -36.61 -6.27
C ILE A 205 3.73 -36.72 -4.82
N HIS A 206 2.85 -37.21 -3.96
CA HIS A 206 3.20 -37.52 -2.58
C HIS A 206 3.28 -39.04 -2.43
N VAL A 207 4.47 -39.55 -2.10
CA VAL A 207 4.70 -40.96 -1.83
C VAL A 207 4.59 -41.17 -0.32
N MET A 208 3.80 -42.16 0.09
CA MET A 208 3.62 -42.48 1.50
C MET A 208 3.68 -43.99 1.73
N MET A 209 4.07 -44.40 2.92
CA MET A 209 3.97 -45.79 3.37
C MET A 209 2.66 -45.94 4.15
N LYS A 210 1.68 -46.65 3.57
CA LYS A 210 0.38 -46.95 4.23
C LYS A 210 0.56 -47.89 5.43
#